data_AF-A0A1F9U1R1-F1
#
_entry.id   AF-A0A1F9U1R1-F1
#
_cell.length_a   1.000
_cell.length_b   1.000
_cell.length_c   1.000
_cell.angle_alpha   90.00
_cell.angle_beta   90.00
_cell.angle_gamma   90.00
#
_symmetry.space_group_name_H-M   'P 1'
#
loop_
_entity.id
_entity.type
_entity.pdbx_description
1 polymer ?
#
loop_
_entity_poly.entity_id
_entity_poly.type
_entity_poly.pdbx_seq_one_letter_code
_entity_poly.pdbx_strand_id
1 'polypeptide(L)'
;MNGDDPLKPGEEIIEQGMRDLSQGRETIPALLVSIGTPRLRRLGLIIPNPILSPEHRLYDMLKSSNADASHSQYNAWIRRLVSFERASECAR
;
A
#
# COMPACT_ATOMS: atom_id res chain seq x y z
N MET A 1 -25.61 11.21 -16.05
CA MET A 1 -24.63 10.11 -16.15
C MET A 1 -23.75 10.22 -14.91
N ASN A 2 -24.17 9.58 -13.80
CA ASN A 2 -23.42 9.59 -12.55
C ASN A 2 -22.51 8.35 -12.58
N GLY A 3 -21.23 8.57 -12.82
CA GLY A 3 -20.19 7.53 -12.87
C GLY A 3 -19.09 7.79 -11.85
N ASP A 4 -19.44 8.34 -10.69
CA ASP A 4 -18.56 8.38 -9.52
C ASP A 4 -18.78 7.08 -8.75
N ASP A 5 -18.39 5.96 -9.36
CA ASP A 5 -17.93 4.84 -8.56
C ASP A 5 -16.53 5.26 -8.12
N PRO A 6 -16.33 5.71 -6.86
CA PRO A 6 -14.98 5.98 -6.39
C PRO A 6 -14.26 4.64 -6.44
N LEU A 7 -13.47 4.44 -7.51
CA LEU A 7 -12.54 3.34 -7.66
C LEU A 7 -11.88 3.18 -6.29
N LYS A 8 -12.17 2.07 -5.62
CA LYS A 8 -11.95 1.90 -4.18
C LYS A 8 -10.55 2.43 -3.87
N PRO A 9 -10.35 3.42 -2.97
CA PRO A 9 -9.11 4.19 -2.86
C PRO A 9 -7.86 3.39 -2.45
N GLY A 10 -7.93 2.05 -2.43
CA GLY A 10 -6.79 1.16 -2.36
C GLY A 10 -6.58 0.25 -3.58
N GLU A 11 -7.52 0.07 -4.50
CA GLU A 11 -7.30 -0.72 -5.73
C GLU A 11 -6.27 -0.02 -6.64
N GLU A 12 -6.42 1.30 -6.82
CA GLU A 12 -5.42 2.13 -7.52
C GLU A 12 -4.04 2.07 -6.85
N ILE A 13 -3.99 2.03 -5.52
CA ILE A 13 -2.73 1.91 -4.76
C ILE A 13 -2.07 0.56 -5.02
N ILE A 14 -2.85 -0.52 -5.08
CA ILE A 14 -2.34 -1.86 -5.36
C ILE A 14 -1.78 -1.92 -6.79
N GLU A 15 -2.52 -1.41 -7.78
CA GLU A 15 -2.05 -1.36 -9.17
C GLU A 15 -0.79 -0.52 -9.32
N GLN A 16 -0.77 0.68 -8.73
CA GLN A 16 0.40 1.55 -8.74
C GLN A 16 1.60 0.85 -8.08
N GLY A 17 1.39 0.21 -6.94
CA GLY A 17 2.45 -0.49 -6.21
C GLY A 17 2.99 -1.70 -6.98
N MET A 18 2.12 -2.45 -7.66
CA MET A 18 2.53 -3.56 -8.54
C MET A 18 3.36 -3.06 -9.71
N ARG A 19 2.99 -1.93 -10.33
CA ARG A 19 3.77 -1.29 -11.40
C ARG A 19 5.13 -0.83 -10.87
N ASP A 20 5.18 -0.18 -9.73
CA ASP A 20 6.43 0.27 -9.11
C ASP A 20 7.36 -0.90 -8.74
N LEU A 21 6.82 -1.96 -8.13
CA LEU A 21 7.58 -3.19 -7.82
C LEU A 21 8.14 -3.84 -9.08
N SER A 22 7.35 -3.90 -10.16
CA SER A 22 7.78 -4.43 -11.47
C SER A 22 8.89 -3.57 -12.09
N GLN A 23 8.91 -2.27 -11.83
CA GLN A 23 9.96 -1.34 -12.23
C GLN A 23 11.15 -1.32 -11.26
N GLY A 24 11.13 -2.11 -10.18
CA GLY A 24 12.16 -2.10 -9.15
C GLY A 24 12.20 -0.80 -8.32
N ARG A 25 11.10 -0.06 -8.27
CA ARG A 25 10.98 1.19 -7.51
C ARG A 25 10.37 0.93 -6.13
N GLU A 26 11.08 1.36 -5.11
CA GLU A 26 10.61 1.33 -3.71
C GLU A 26 9.85 2.62 -3.41
N THR A 27 8.53 2.62 -3.64
CA THR A 27 7.66 3.77 -3.33
C THR A 27 6.60 3.40 -2.30
N ILE A 28 5.94 4.42 -1.74
CA ILE A 28 4.83 4.25 -0.79
C ILE A 28 3.80 3.18 -1.23
N PRO A 29 3.24 3.21 -2.46
CA PRO A 29 2.29 2.18 -2.89
C PRO A 29 2.93 0.77 -3.00
N ALA A 30 4.19 0.66 -3.44
CA ALA A 30 4.92 -0.61 -3.48
C ALA A 30 5.16 -1.21 -2.07
N LEU A 31 5.44 -0.35 -1.10
CA LEU A 31 5.58 -0.72 0.30
C LEU A 31 4.24 -1.20 0.89
N LEU A 32 3.13 -0.52 0.57
CA LEU A 32 1.79 -0.92 0.99
C LEU A 32 1.38 -2.28 0.40
N VAL A 33 1.63 -2.51 -0.90
CA VAL A 33 1.45 -3.83 -1.54
C VAL A 33 2.31 -4.90 -0.87
N SER A 34 3.54 -4.55 -0.49
CA SER A 34 4.43 -5.44 0.25
C SER A 34 3.91 -5.79 1.65
N ILE A 35 3.36 -4.82 2.40
CA ILE A 35 2.73 -5.07 3.70
C ILE A 35 1.49 -5.96 3.55
N GLY A 36 0.69 -5.73 2.51
CA GLY A 36 -0.49 -6.54 2.18
C GLY A 36 -0.17 -7.90 1.54
N THR A 37 1.09 -8.18 1.20
CA THR A 37 1.52 -9.39 0.48
C THR A 37 1.02 -10.71 1.09
N PRO A 38 1.09 -10.97 2.41
CA PRO A 38 0.58 -12.22 2.96
C PRO A 38 -0.92 -12.43 2.71
N ARG A 39 -1.73 -11.36 2.71
CA ARG A 39 -3.16 -11.43 2.39
C ARG A 39 -3.42 -11.50 0.89
N LEU A 40 -2.72 -10.69 0.08
CA LEU A 40 -2.82 -10.70 -1.38
C LEU A 40 -2.44 -12.09 -1.94
N ARG A 41 -1.40 -12.73 -1.38
CA ARG A 41 -1.04 -14.12 -1.71
C ARG A 41 -2.15 -15.11 -1.33
N ARG A 42 -2.85 -14.91 -0.21
CA ARG A 42 -4.03 -15.73 0.15
C ARG A 42 -5.20 -15.54 -0.82
N LEU A 43 -5.31 -14.37 -1.45
CA LEU A 43 -6.29 -14.08 -2.51
C LEU A 43 -5.86 -14.62 -3.89
N GLY A 44 -4.66 -15.21 -4.01
CA GLY A 44 -4.11 -15.72 -5.27
C GLY A 44 -3.37 -14.67 -6.10
N LEU A 45 -3.15 -13.47 -5.58
CA LEU A 45 -2.35 -12.44 -6.24
C LEU A 45 -0.86 -12.71 -6.02
N ILE A 46 -0.10 -12.76 -7.12
CA ILE A 46 1.35 -12.95 -7.09
C ILE A 46 2.01 -11.57 -7.02
N ILE A 47 2.66 -11.28 -5.89
CA ILE A 47 3.41 -10.04 -5.70
C ILE A 47 4.86 -10.26 -6.12
N PRO A 48 5.33 -9.58 -7.18
CA PRO A 48 6.72 -9.68 -7.62
C PRO A 48 7.63 -8.89 -6.66
N ASN A 49 8.72 -9.52 -6.23
CA ASN A 49 9.78 -8.91 -5.41
C ASN A 49 9.26 -8.18 -4.13
N PRO A 50 8.67 -8.91 -3.17
CA PRO A 50 8.18 -8.30 -1.94
C PRO A 50 9.32 -7.61 -1.19
N ILE A 51 9.09 -6.36 -0.79
CA ILE A 51 10.10 -5.58 -0.07
C ILE A 51 10.29 -6.19 1.33
N LEU A 52 11.55 -6.43 1.69
CA LEU A 52 11.92 -6.89 3.03
C LEU A 52 11.72 -5.75 4.03
N SER A 53 10.97 -6.00 5.10
CA SER A 53 10.65 -5.02 6.14
C SER A 53 10.03 -3.73 5.58
N PRO A 54 8.87 -3.81 4.90
CA PRO A 54 8.27 -2.65 4.24
C PRO A 54 7.87 -1.55 5.24
N GLU A 55 7.59 -1.90 6.50
CA GLU A 55 7.37 -0.94 7.59
C GLU A 55 8.62 -0.07 7.86
N HIS A 56 9.80 -0.70 7.95
CA HIS A 56 11.06 0.03 8.15
C HIS A 56 11.38 0.93 6.95
N ARG A 57 11.19 0.42 5.72
CA ARG A 57 11.40 1.22 4.50
C ARG A 57 10.43 2.40 4.40
N LEU A 58 9.16 2.20 4.76
CA LEU A 58 8.17 3.27 4.81
C LEU A 58 8.58 4.33 5.82
N TYR A 59 9.00 3.89 7.01
CA TYR A 59 9.47 4.79 8.05
C TYR A 59 10.71 5.59 7.61
N ASP A 60 11.69 4.94 6.98
CA ASP A 60 12.90 5.59 6.47
C ASP A 60 12.60 6.61 5.36
N MET A 61 11.72 6.28 4.41
CA MET A 61 11.26 7.21 3.38
C MET A 61 10.54 8.42 3.97
N LEU A 62 9.63 8.20 4.93
CA LEU A 62 8.90 9.28 5.60
C LEU A 62 9.86 10.19 6.38
N LYS A 63 10.83 9.59 7.06
CA LYS A 63 11.87 10.30 7.81
C LYS A 63 12.78 11.12 6.91
N SER A 64 13.14 10.58 5.74
CA SER A 64 13.94 11.27 4.73
C SER A 64 13.18 12.42 4.07
N SER A 65 11.87 12.26 3.86
CA SER A 65 11.03 13.27 3.22
C SER A 65 10.67 14.43 4.16
N ASN A 66 10.23 14.15 5.39
CA ASN A 66 9.87 15.16 6.39
C ASN A 66 9.92 14.55 7.80
N ALA A 67 11.05 14.75 8.50
CA ALA A 67 11.28 14.22 9.84
C ALA A 67 10.22 14.66 10.88
N ASP A 68 9.63 15.85 10.71
CA ASP A 68 8.66 16.42 11.67
C ASP A 68 7.24 15.84 11.52
N ALA A 69 6.84 15.48 10.28
CA ALA A 69 5.51 14.95 9.97
C ALA A 69 5.47 13.41 9.83
N SER A 70 6.58 12.73 10.10
CA SER A 70 6.74 11.29 9.85
C SER A 70 5.71 10.44 10.59
N HIS A 71 5.41 10.77 11.86
CA HIS A 71 4.43 10.02 12.67
C HIS A 71 3.00 10.20 12.17
N SER A 72 2.60 11.41 11.80
CA SER A 72 1.24 11.70 11.31
C SER A 72 1.00 11.11 9.92
N GLN A 73 1.99 11.19 9.02
CA GLN A 73 1.91 10.53 7.72
C GLN A 73 1.88 9.01 7.88
N TYR A 74 2.73 8.43 8.73
CA TYR A 74 2.71 6.99 9.03
C TYR A 74 1.33 6.56 9.53
N ASN A 75 0.74 7.28 10.49
CA ASN A 75 -0.59 6.95 11.00
C ASN A 75 -1.68 7.09 9.93
N ALA A 76 -1.58 8.06 9.02
CA ALA A 76 -2.50 8.20 7.90
C ALA A 76 -2.38 7.01 6.93
N TRP A 77 -1.16 6.56 6.63
CA TRP A 77 -0.89 5.39 5.79
C TRP A 77 -1.37 4.10 6.44
N ILE A 78 -1.12 3.89 7.73
CA ILE A 78 -1.62 2.73 8.49
C ILE A 78 -3.15 2.71 8.50
N ARG A 79 -3.81 3.84 8.75
CA ARG A 79 -5.28 3.90 8.68
C ARG A 79 -5.80 3.57 7.28
N ARG A 80 -5.13 4.05 6.24
CA ARG A 80 -5.51 3.77 4.84
C ARG A 80 -5.32 2.30 4.49
N LEU A 81 -4.24 1.67 4.96
CA LEU A 81 -4.02 0.23 4.84
C LEU A 81 -5.10 -0.56 5.58
N VAL A 82 -5.34 -0.29 6.86
CA VAL A 82 -6.37 -0.98 7.65
C VAL A 82 -7.76 -0.80 7.04
N SER A 83 -8.06 0.36 6.48
CA SER A 83 -9.33 0.59 5.78
C SER A 83 -9.43 -0.21 4.48
N PHE A 84 -8.33 -0.34 3.74
CA PHE A 84 -8.28 -1.18 2.54
C PHE A 84 -8.40 -2.67 2.89
N GLU A 85 -7.72 -3.11 3.95
CA GLU A 85 -7.82 -4.47 4.47
C GLU A 85 -9.25 -4.80 4.88
N ARG A 86 -9.91 -3.91 5.63
CA ARG A 86 -11.33 -4.07 5.97
C ARG A 86 -12.23 -4.09 4.75
N ALA A 87 -12.00 -3.23 3.76
CA ALA A 87 -12.79 -3.21 2.53
C ALA A 87 -12.60 -4.50 1.71
N SER A 88 -11.39 -5.05 1.68
CA SER A 88 -11.06 -6.31 0.99
C SER A 88 -11.63 -7.53 1.71
N GLU A 89 -11.68 -7.51 3.05
CA GLU A 89 -12.35 -8.56 3.84
C GLU A 89 -13.88 -8.47 3.74
N CYS A 90 -14.44 -7.26 3.63
CA CYS A 90 -15.88 -7.04 3.57
C CYS A 90 -16.47 -7.22 2.16
N ALA A 91 -15.65 -7.24 1.11
CA ALA A 91 -16.07 -7.50 -0.27
C ALA A 91 -16.23 -9.00 -0.57
N ARG A 92 -16.33 -9.85 0.45
CA ARG A 92 -16.60 -11.29 0.36
C ARG A 92 -17.93 -11.64 1.00
#